data_AF-A0A7S3C5B7-F1
#
_entry.id   AF-A0A7S3C5B7-F1
#
_cell.length_a   1.000
_cell.length_b   1.000
_cell.length_c   1.000
_cell.angle_alpha   90.00
_cell.angle_beta   90.00
_cell.angle_gamma   90.00
#
_symmetry.space_group_name_H-M   'P 1'
#
loop_
_entity.id
_entity.type
_entity.pdbx_description
1 polymer ?
#
loop_
_entity_poly.entity_id
_entity_poly.type
_entity_poly.pdbx_seq_one_letter_code
_entity_poly.pdbx_strand_id
1 'polypeptide(L)'
;MLDAVRVMQESAACAAALSLPHWVYAYTWVRPRAFASFSGVDLDRQSPAVAAKQLCTLAVGLKIVQALFFLRWWLVVVYGAESEADGDVLNAFRVAASKPLLQMALAAVLVFVGNSLNFAVYDSLGMVGVYYGDRFGANVPWVTGWPFNFMPHPQYVGASCNVLGATVALYPTEGERGHQAAAYMVGMAIYWVMLYVATTVWEDQARGYPIKSETPAANGNGATAADQVVK
;
A
#
# COMPACT_ATOMS: atom_id res chain seq x y z
N MET A 1 -8.07 19.61 25.97
CA MET A 1 -8.95 18.99 24.95
C MET A 1 -8.55 19.58 23.61
N LEU A 2 -8.09 18.78 22.65
CA LEU A 2 -7.81 19.28 21.30
C LEU A 2 -9.11 19.84 20.72
N ASP A 3 -9.06 21.04 20.17
CA ASP A 3 -10.19 21.58 19.44
C ASP A 3 -10.48 20.71 18.21
N ALA A 4 -11.76 20.48 17.92
CA ALA A 4 -12.24 19.67 16.80
C ALA A 4 -11.66 20.15 15.47
N VAL A 5 -11.43 21.46 15.33
CA VAL A 5 -10.78 22.06 14.16
C VAL A 5 -9.38 21.50 13.95
N ARG A 6 -8.57 21.38 15.01
CA ARG A 6 -7.19 20.87 14.93
C ARG A 6 -7.18 19.38 14.57
N VAL A 7 -8.08 18.59 15.16
CA VAL A 7 -8.22 17.16 14.82
C VAL A 7 -8.57 16.98 13.34
N MET A 8 -9.51 17.79 12.84
CA MET A 8 -9.91 17.77 11.43
C MET A 8 -8.73 18.14 10.51
N GLN A 9 -7.98 19.19 10.83
CA GLN A 9 -6.84 19.64 10.03
C GLN A 9 -5.73 18.58 9.96
N GLU A 10 -5.32 18.03 11.09
CA GLU A 10 -4.27 17.00 11.14
C GLU A 10 -4.74 15.72 10.42
N SER A 11 -6.00 15.34 10.58
CA SER A 11 -6.57 14.16 9.89
C SER A 11 -6.66 14.36 8.38
N ALA A 12 -7.06 15.55 7.92
CA ALA A 12 -7.09 15.88 6.50
C ALA A 12 -5.69 15.90 5.88
N ALA A 13 -4.71 16.48 6.57
CA ALA A 13 -3.32 16.49 6.14
C ALA A 13 -2.75 15.07 6.03
N CYS A 14 -3.01 14.23 7.04
CA CYS A 14 -2.64 12.82 7.01
C CYS A 14 -3.30 12.09 5.85
N ALA A 15 -4.62 12.18 5.71
CA ALA A 15 -5.37 11.53 4.63
C ALA A 15 -4.86 11.96 3.24
N ALA A 16 -4.60 13.25 3.04
CA ALA A 16 -4.02 13.75 1.80
C ALA A 16 -2.66 13.10 1.51
N ALA A 17 -1.74 13.09 2.48
CA ALA A 17 -0.43 12.46 2.35
C ALA A 17 -0.56 10.95 2.08
N LEU A 18 -1.48 10.25 2.74
CA LEU A 18 -1.76 8.83 2.53
C LEU A 18 -2.27 8.56 1.12
N SER A 19 -3.03 9.46 0.50
CA SER A 19 -3.52 9.28 -0.87
C SER A 19 -2.48 9.51 -1.97
N LEU A 20 -1.39 10.24 -1.69
CA LEU A 20 -0.43 10.69 -2.71
C LEU A 20 0.14 9.56 -3.59
N PRO A 21 0.62 8.42 -3.05
CA PRO A 21 1.08 7.34 -3.91
C PRO A 21 -0.02 6.87 -4.86
N HIS A 22 -1.24 6.68 -4.38
CA HIS A 22 -2.34 6.17 -5.19
C HIS A 22 -2.64 7.08 -6.38
N TRP A 23 -2.55 8.40 -6.19
CA TRP A 23 -2.66 9.38 -7.29
C TRP A 23 -1.48 9.32 -8.26
N VAL A 24 -0.25 9.16 -7.77
CA VAL A 24 0.95 9.05 -8.62
C VAL A 24 0.92 7.77 -9.44
N TYR A 25 0.54 6.64 -8.83
CA TYR A 25 0.34 5.37 -9.53
C TYR A 25 -0.79 5.52 -10.56
N ALA A 26 -1.93 6.10 -10.19
CA ALA A 26 -3.02 6.32 -11.12
C ALA A 26 -2.63 7.20 -12.32
N TYR A 27 -1.93 8.31 -12.06
CA TYR A 27 -1.42 9.17 -13.11
C TYR A 27 -0.43 8.45 -14.03
N THR A 28 0.55 7.75 -13.45
CA THR A 28 1.58 7.04 -14.21
C THR A 28 1.00 5.94 -15.08
N TRP A 29 -0.04 5.26 -14.61
CA TRP A 29 -0.69 4.22 -15.38
C TRP A 29 -1.51 4.74 -16.56
N VAL A 30 -2.19 5.88 -16.42
CA VAL A 30 -2.92 6.51 -17.55
C VAL A 30 -1.97 7.21 -18.52
N ARG A 31 -0.90 7.83 -18.01
CA ARG A 31 0.03 8.64 -18.80
C ARG A 31 1.51 8.25 -18.56
N PRO A 32 1.92 7.00 -18.87
CA PRO A 32 3.26 6.52 -18.58
C PRO A 32 4.35 7.32 -19.31
N ARG A 33 4.11 7.70 -20.58
CA ARG A 33 5.05 8.54 -21.34
C ARG A 33 5.21 9.95 -20.74
N ALA A 34 4.12 10.54 -20.25
CA ALA A 34 4.19 11.87 -19.64
C ALA A 34 4.94 11.81 -18.30
N PHE A 35 4.71 10.77 -17.48
CA PHE A 35 5.49 10.53 -16.28
C PHE A 35 6.99 10.34 -16.60
N ALA A 36 7.30 9.46 -17.57
CA ALA A 36 8.68 9.20 -17.96
C ALA A 36 9.39 10.49 -18.39
N SER A 37 8.78 11.27 -19.28
CA SER A 37 9.31 12.57 -19.72
C SER A 37 9.49 13.56 -18.56
N PHE A 38 8.51 13.68 -17.66
CA PHE A 38 8.62 14.51 -16.46
C PHE A 38 9.77 14.09 -15.54
N SER A 39 10.02 12.78 -15.43
CA SER A 39 11.15 12.22 -14.67
C SER A 39 12.49 12.28 -15.42
N GLY A 40 12.55 12.90 -16.60
CA GLY A 40 13.75 13.03 -17.42
C GLY A 40 14.13 11.77 -18.21
N VAL A 41 13.19 10.83 -18.38
CA VAL A 41 13.39 9.58 -19.10
C VAL A 41 12.79 9.66 -20.51
N ASP A 42 13.64 9.46 -21.51
CA ASP A 42 13.26 9.32 -22.92
C ASP A 42 13.09 7.83 -23.23
N LEU A 43 11.84 7.35 -23.29
CA LEU A 43 11.52 5.92 -23.51
C LEU A 43 11.90 5.41 -24.92
N ASP A 44 12.16 6.31 -25.87
CA ASP A 44 12.59 5.91 -27.21
C ASP A 44 14.11 5.65 -27.27
N ARG A 45 14.86 6.18 -26.29
CA ARG A 45 16.33 6.05 -26.20
C ARG A 45 16.82 5.25 -25.00
N GLN A 46 16.03 5.17 -23.94
CA GLN A 46 16.40 4.57 -22.67
C GLN A 46 15.53 3.36 -22.36
N SER A 47 16.08 2.42 -21.59
CA SER A 47 15.34 1.25 -21.14
C SER A 47 14.13 1.66 -20.27
N PRO A 48 12.96 1.03 -20.45
CA PRO A 48 11.80 1.18 -19.57
C PRO A 48 12.11 0.96 -18.08
N ALA A 49 13.15 0.17 -17.77
CA ALA A 49 13.61 -0.06 -16.41
C ALA A 49 14.08 1.24 -15.71
N VAL A 50 14.54 2.24 -16.47
CA VAL A 50 14.95 3.54 -15.92
C VAL A 50 13.72 4.30 -15.41
N ALA A 51 12.64 4.36 -16.19
CA ALA A 51 11.38 4.96 -15.75
C ALA A 51 10.78 4.21 -14.56
N ALA A 52 10.80 2.87 -14.56
CA ALA A 52 10.37 2.06 -13.43
C ALA A 52 11.19 2.38 -12.16
N LYS A 53 12.51 2.58 -12.29
CA LYS A 53 13.37 3.00 -11.17
C LYS A 53 13.04 4.41 -10.67
N GLN A 54 12.68 5.35 -11.54
CA GLN A 54 12.23 6.68 -11.13
C GLN A 54 10.92 6.61 -10.35
N LEU A 55 9.96 5.80 -10.82
CA LEU A 55 8.72 5.55 -10.09
C LEU A 55 8.99 4.89 -8.73
N CYS A 56 9.89 3.92 -8.66
CA CYS A 56 10.33 3.29 -7.42
C CYS A 56 10.91 4.32 -6.43
N THR A 57 11.83 5.18 -6.90
CA THR A 57 12.46 6.21 -6.08
C THR A 57 11.43 7.20 -5.54
N LEU A 58 10.51 7.65 -6.39
CA LEU A 58 9.41 8.52 -5.98
C LEU A 58 8.48 7.82 -4.98
N ALA A 59 8.14 6.56 -5.21
CA ALA A 59 7.28 5.78 -4.32
C ALA A 59 7.92 5.63 -2.92
N VAL A 60 9.22 5.37 -2.82
CA VAL A 60 9.96 5.34 -1.55
C VAL A 60 9.90 6.72 -0.87
N GLY A 61 10.13 7.80 -1.60
CA GLY A 61 10.00 9.16 -1.07
C GLY A 61 8.61 9.45 -0.52
N LEU A 62 7.56 9.06 -1.26
CA LEU A 62 6.18 9.22 -0.81
C LEU A 62 5.86 8.33 0.40
N LYS A 63 6.45 7.13 0.52
CA LYS A 63 6.30 6.28 1.72
C LYS A 63 6.89 6.93 2.96
N ILE A 64 8.01 7.65 2.82
CA ILE A 64 8.59 8.45 3.92
C ILE A 64 7.63 9.58 4.30
N VAL A 65 7.09 10.32 3.32
CA VAL A 65 6.09 11.37 3.58
C VAL A 65 4.86 10.79 4.30
N GLN A 66 4.32 9.65 3.84
CA GLN A 66 3.21 8.95 4.50
C GLN A 66 3.56 8.61 5.96
N ALA A 67 4.73 8.05 6.22
CA ALA A 67 5.18 7.67 7.55
C ALA A 67 5.30 8.89 8.48
N LEU A 68 5.86 10.01 8.00
CA LEU A 68 6.01 11.24 8.78
C LEU A 68 4.66 11.88 9.11
N PHE A 69 3.76 11.99 8.14
CA PHE A 69 2.42 12.55 8.36
C PHE A 69 1.56 11.66 9.25
N PHE A 70 1.66 10.34 9.09
CA PHE A 70 0.98 9.39 9.98
C PHE A 70 1.53 9.45 11.41
N LEU A 71 2.85 9.52 11.59
CA LEU A 71 3.48 9.66 12.90
C LEU A 71 3.04 10.95 13.59
N ARG A 72 3.09 12.09 12.87
CA ARG A 72 2.60 13.38 13.38
C ARG A 72 1.14 13.29 13.79
N TRP A 73 0.30 12.77 12.89
CA TRP A 73 -1.12 12.62 13.15
C TRP A 73 -1.40 11.73 14.36
N TRP A 74 -0.70 10.60 14.48
CA TRP A 74 -0.83 9.73 15.64
C TRP A 74 -0.39 10.43 16.94
N LEU A 75 0.74 11.13 16.93
CA LEU A 75 1.23 11.90 18.09
C LEU A 75 0.20 12.94 18.55
N VAL A 76 -0.37 13.71 17.62
CA VAL A 76 -1.29 14.80 17.94
C VAL A 76 -2.69 14.28 18.23
N VAL A 77 -3.28 13.49 17.34
CA VAL A 77 -4.71 13.11 17.38
C VAL A 77 -4.96 11.91 18.28
N VAL A 78 -4.10 10.90 18.26
CA VAL A 78 -4.33 9.64 18.97
C VAL A 78 -3.66 9.64 20.34
N TYR A 79 -2.36 9.92 20.41
CA TYR A 79 -1.61 10.00 21.66
C TYR A 79 -1.96 11.26 22.44
N GLY A 80 -2.06 12.40 21.76
CA GLY A 80 -2.50 13.66 22.35
C GLY A 80 -1.40 14.62 22.76
N ALA A 81 -0.24 14.59 22.10
CA ALA A 81 0.87 15.51 22.32
C ALA A 81 0.43 16.97 22.12
N GLU A 82 0.70 17.82 23.12
CA GLU A 82 0.33 19.24 23.09
C GLU A 82 1.48 20.14 22.62
N SER A 83 2.73 19.67 22.74
CA SER A 83 3.95 20.36 22.31
C SER A 83 4.80 19.48 21.37
N GLU A 84 5.58 20.10 20.49
CA GLU A 84 6.60 19.42 19.66
C GLU A 84 7.91 19.18 20.44
N ALA A 85 7.95 19.47 21.74
CA ALA A 85 9.14 19.25 22.57
C ALA A 85 9.54 17.77 22.60
N ASP A 86 10.85 17.50 22.50
CA ASP A 86 11.46 16.16 22.39
C ASP A 86 10.99 15.15 23.45
N GLY A 87 10.57 15.62 24.62
CA GLY A 87 10.06 14.79 25.72
C GLY A 87 8.76 14.05 25.38
N ASP A 88 7.86 14.66 24.59
CA ASP A 88 6.55 14.08 24.30
C ASP A 88 6.64 12.92 23.30
N VAL A 89 7.54 13.04 22.31
CA VAL A 89 7.76 11.99 21.29
C VAL A 89 8.33 10.72 21.93
N LEU A 90 9.38 10.86 22.75
CA LEU A 90 10.00 9.70 23.41
C LEU A 90 9.01 9.02 24.36
N ASN A 91 8.21 9.78 25.10
CA ASN A 91 7.17 9.23 25.97
C ASN A 91 6.07 8.52 25.18
N ALA A 92 5.65 9.06 24.03
CA ALA A 92 4.69 8.41 23.15
C ALA A 92 5.19 7.03 22.70
N PHE A 93 6.46 6.92 22.27
CA PHE A 93 7.06 5.65 21.89
C PHE A 93 7.19 4.67 23.06
N ARG A 94 7.47 5.16 24.27
CA ARG A 94 7.47 4.32 25.48
C ARG A 94 6.10 3.74 25.77
N VAL A 95 5.04 4.54 25.64
CA VAL A 95 3.65 4.09 25.82
C VAL A 95 3.24 3.09 24.72
N ALA A 96 3.68 3.31 23.48
CA ALA A 96 3.47 2.35 22.40
C ALA A 96 4.22 1.03 22.64
N ALA A 97 5.43 1.09 23.21
CA ALA A 97 6.21 -0.10 23.55
C ALA A 97 5.68 -0.85 24.77
N SER A 98 4.96 -0.18 25.68
CA SER A 98 4.38 -0.79 26.89
C SER A 98 3.00 -1.41 26.66
N LYS A 99 2.58 -1.63 25.40
CA LYS A 99 1.29 -2.22 25.07
C LYS A 99 1.23 -3.70 25.49
N PRO A 100 0.03 -4.24 25.75
CA PRO A 100 -0.14 -5.64 26.11
C PRO A 100 0.53 -6.58 25.11
N LEU A 101 1.17 -7.65 25.60
CA LEU A 101 1.90 -8.60 24.76
C LEU A 101 1.04 -9.17 23.62
N LEU A 102 -0.23 -9.49 23.89
CA LEU A 102 -1.14 -10.01 22.88
C LEU A 102 -1.38 -8.99 21.75
N GLN A 103 -1.55 -7.70 22.09
CA GLN A 103 -1.71 -6.63 21.10
C GLN A 103 -0.47 -6.53 20.21
N MET A 104 0.72 -6.54 20.82
CA MET A 104 1.98 -6.47 20.07
C MET A 104 2.24 -7.73 19.23
N ALA A 105 1.87 -8.92 19.72
CA ALA A 105 1.98 -10.17 18.98
C ALA A 105 1.07 -10.17 17.75
N LEU A 106 -0.18 -9.74 17.89
CA LEU A 106 -1.12 -9.62 16.76
C LEU A 106 -0.63 -8.61 15.72
N ALA A 107 -0.12 -7.46 16.17
CA ALA A 107 0.50 -6.48 15.29
C ALA A 107 1.70 -7.06 14.54
N ALA A 108 2.59 -7.77 15.24
CA ALA A 108 3.77 -8.39 14.65
C ALA A 108 3.41 -9.46 13.61
N VAL A 109 2.39 -10.29 13.86
CA VAL A 109 1.90 -11.28 12.88
C VAL A 109 1.40 -10.60 11.61
N LEU A 110 0.60 -9.54 11.74
CA LEU A 110 0.09 -8.78 10.59
C LEU A 110 1.22 -8.14 9.77
N VAL A 111 2.19 -7.50 10.44
CA VAL A 111 3.36 -6.92 9.78
C VAL A 111 4.21 -8.01 9.11
N PHE A 112 4.39 -9.16 9.75
CA PHE A 112 5.15 -10.28 9.20
C PHE A 112 4.49 -10.79 7.92
N VAL A 113 3.20 -11.15 7.97
CA VAL A 113 2.43 -11.60 6.80
C VAL A 113 2.46 -10.54 5.69
N GLY A 114 2.27 -9.28 6.06
CA GLY A 114 2.27 -8.16 5.11
C GLY A 114 3.59 -8.01 4.37
N ASN A 115 4.71 -8.06 5.09
CA ASN A 115 6.04 -8.01 4.49
C ASN A 115 6.36 -9.27 3.68
N SER A 116 6.01 -10.46 4.15
CA SER A 116 6.21 -11.71 3.39
C SER A 116 5.53 -11.68 2.04
N LEU A 117 4.29 -11.18 1.95
CA LEU A 117 3.58 -11.02 0.68
C LEU A 117 4.26 -9.98 -0.23
N ASN A 118 4.65 -8.83 0.32
CA ASN A 118 5.37 -7.81 -0.44
C ASN A 118 6.70 -8.33 -0.99
N PHE A 119 7.50 -9.02 -0.17
CA PHE A 119 8.76 -9.62 -0.61
C PHE A 119 8.54 -10.68 -1.68
N ALA A 120 7.54 -11.55 -1.54
CA ALA A 120 7.22 -12.56 -2.54
C ALA A 120 6.82 -11.93 -3.89
N VAL A 121 6.12 -10.80 -3.89
CA VAL A 121 5.82 -10.03 -5.11
C VAL A 121 7.08 -9.47 -5.76
N TYR A 122 7.98 -8.88 -4.96
CA TYR A 122 9.26 -8.37 -5.47
C TYR A 122 10.15 -9.48 -6.03
N ASP A 123 10.19 -10.64 -5.39
CA ASP A 123 10.92 -11.82 -5.86
C ASP A 123 10.36 -12.33 -7.20
N SER A 124 9.03 -12.32 -7.34
CA SER A 124 8.33 -12.81 -8.52
C SER A 124 8.39 -11.87 -9.73
N LEU A 125 8.16 -10.57 -9.52
CA LEU A 125 8.03 -9.58 -10.60
C LEU A 125 9.30 -8.74 -10.80
N GLY A 126 10.18 -8.70 -9.82
CA GLY A 126 11.27 -7.74 -9.75
C GLY A 126 10.79 -6.30 -9.65
N MET A 127 11.74 -5.37 -9.54
CA MET A 127 11.45 -3.93 -9.47
C MET A 127 10.70 -3.43 -10.73
N VAL A 128 11.12 -3.88 -11.91
CA VAL A 128 10.50 -3.44 -13.17
C VAL A 128 9.03 -3.87 -13.26
N GLY A 129 8.68 -5.10 -12.86
CA GLY A 129 7.29 -5.53 -12.87
C GLY A 129 6.43 -4.84 -11.80
N VAL A 130 6.98 -4.60 -10.61
CA VAL A 130 6.26 -3.88 -9.53
C VAL A 130 5.97 -2.43 -9.88
N TYR A 131 6.90 -1.76 -10.58
CA TYR A 131 6.80 -0.32 -10.87
C TYR A 131 6.42 -0.05 -12.33
N TYR A 132 5.37 -0.74 -12.81
CA TYR A 132 4.71 -0.50 -14.10
C TYR A 132 5.65 -0.54 -15.33
N GLY A 133 6.65 -1.40 -15.30
CA GLY A 133 7.55 -1.61 -16.44
C GLY A 133 6.79 -1.93 -17.73
N ASP A 134 5.71 -2.71 -17.64
CA ASP A 134 4.81 -3.02 -18.75
C ASP A 134 4.19 -1.75 -19.37
N ARG A 135 3.77 -0.79 -18.55
CA ARG A 135 3.25 0.51 -18.99
C ARG A 135 4.31 1.40 -19.63
N PHE A 136 5.57 1.22 -19.26
CA PHE A 136 6.71 1.88 -19.90
C PHE A 136 7.24 1.15 -21.13
N GLY A 137 6.67 -0.01 -21.50
CA GLY A 137 7.05 -0.79 -22.68
C GLY A 137 8.02 -1.94 -22.43
N ALA A 138 8.30 -2.30 -21.17
CA ALA A 138 9.01 -3.53 -20.85
C ALA A 138 8.12 -4.76 -21.10
N ASN A 139 8.71 -5.86 -21.56
CA ASN A 139 8.03 -7.15 -21.56
C ASN A 139 8.11 -7.77 -20.15
N VAL A 140 7.05 -7.60 -19.35
CA VAL A 140 6.94 -8.18 -18.00
C VAL A 140 6.15 -9.49 -18.11
N PRO A 141 6.74 -10.65 -17.78
CA PRO A 141 6.06 -11.93 -17.90
C PRO A 141 4.92 -12.03 -16.89
N TRP A 142 3.85 -12.71 -17.31
CA TRP A 142 2.75 -13.01 -16.42
C TRP A 142 3.13 -14.12 -15.43
N VAL A 143 3.01 -13.84 -14.13
CA VAL A 143 3.35 -14.82 -13.08
C VAL A 143 2.10 -15.50 -12.58
N THR A 144 2.10 -16.83 -12.62
CA THR A 144 1.03 -17.69 -12.09
C THR A 144 1.45 -18.47 -10.83
N GLY A 145 2.70 -18.31 -10.38
CA GLY A 145 3.24 -18.93 -9.16
C GLY A 145 2.92 -18.14 -7.89
N TRP A 146 3.54 -18.53 -6.78
CA TRP A 146 3.44 -17.79 -5.51
C TRP A 146 3.96 -16.34 -5.68
N PRO A 147 3.30 -15.31 -5.12
CA PRO A 147 2.04 -15.33 -4.35
C PRO A 147 0.75 -15.19 -5.18
N PHE A 148 0.86 -15.07 -6.50
CA PHE A 148 -0.25 -14.84 -7.43
C PHE A 148 -1.17 -16.05 -7.64
N ASN A 149 -0.69 -17.27 -7.35
CA ASN A 149 -1.53 -18.47 -7.33
C ASN A 149 -2.51 -18.51 -6.14
N PHE A 150 -2.24 -17.75 -5.08
CA PHE A 150 -3.05 -17.74 -3.86
C PHE A 150 -4.07 -16.59 -3.85
N MET A 151 -3.68 -15.41 -4.35
CA MET A 151 -4.58 -14.26 -4.46
C MET A 151 -4.20 -13.33 -5.61
N PRO A 152 -5.14 -12.55 -6.18
CA PRO A 152 -4.85 -11.70 -7.35
C PRO A 152 -3.94 -10.50 -7.04
N HIS A 153 -4.11 -9.88 -5.86
CA HIS A 153 -3.45 -8.62 -5.48
C HIS A 153 -2.61 -8.74 -4.20
N PRO A 154 -1.61 -9.64 -4.15
CA PRO A 154 -0.87 -9.96 -2.94
C PRO A 154 -0.12 -8.76 -2.35
N GLN A 155 0.33 -7.81 -3.18
CA GLN A 155 0.99 -6.60 -2.70
C GLN A 155 0.05 -5.67 -1.95
N TYR A 156 -1.18 -5.48 -2.44
CA TYR A 156 -2.19 -4.63 -1.79
C TYR A 156 -2.74 -5.26 -0.53
N VAL A 157 -2.92 -6.57 -0.51
CA VAL A 157 -3.24 -7.31 0.72
C VAL A 157 -2.10 -7.18 1.73
N GLY A 158 -0.85 -7.36 1.28
CA GLY A 158 0.31 -7.23 2.15
C GLY A 158 0.47 -5.82 2.73
N ALA A 159 0.25 -4.79 1.92
CA ALA A 159 0.23 -3.40 2.38
C ALA A 159 -0.92 -3.13 3.37
N SER A 160 -2.11 -3.69 3.13
CA SER A 160 -3.24 -3.60 4.05
C SER A 160 -2.94 -4.27 5.39
N CYS A 161 -2.29 -5.44 5.38
CA CYS A 161 -1.81 -6.09 6.60
C CYS A 161 -0.83 -5.22 7.39
N ASN A 162 0.09 -4.52 6.71
CA ASN A 162 1.02 -3.59 7.38
C ASN A 162 0.28 -2.41 8.03
N VAL A 163 -0.72 -1.83 7.35
CA VAL A 163 -1.58 -0.76 7.93
C VAL A 163 -2.33 -1.26 9.15
N LEU A 164 -2.94 -2.44 9.07
CA LEU A 164 -3.67 -3.04 10.20
C LEU A 164 -2.72 -3.39 11.35
N GLY A 165 -1.52 -3.90 11.05
CA GLY A 165 -0.48 -4.17 12.06
C GLY A 165 -0.05 -2.92 12.81
N ALA A 166 0.24 -1.82 12.09
CA ALA A 166 0.52 -0.52 12.70
C ALA A 166 -0.68 -0.01 13.51
N THR A 167 -1.90 -0.22 13.00
CA THR A 167 -3.14 0.16 13.69
C THR A 167 -3.29 -0.56 15.02
N VAL A 168 -3.08 -1.87 15.04
CA VAL A 168 -3.14 -2.70 16.25
C VAL A 168 -2.01 -2.30 17.22
N ALA A 169 -0.77 -2.11 16.74
CA ALA A 169 0.35 -1.72 17.61
C ALA A 169 0.10 -0.39 18.33
N LEU A 170 -0.47 0.58 17.61
CA LEU A 170 -0.65 1.95 18.07
C LEU A 170 -2.05 2.22 18.65
N TYR A 171 -2.90 1.20 18.72
CA TYR A 171 -4.27 1.32 19.20
C TYR A 171 -4.30 1.84 20.65
N PRO A 172 -5.09 2.88 20.96
CA PRO A 172 -5.18 3.42 22.32
C PRO A 172 -5.86 2.41 23.25
N THR A 173 -5.35 2.30 24.49
CA THR A 173 -5.81 1.32 25.48
C THR A 173 -6.36 2.07 26.69
N GLU A 174 -7.68 2.01 26.86
CA GLU A 174 -8.51 2.56 27.97
C GLU A 174 -8.46 4.08 28.26
N GLY A 175 -9.55 4.61 28.82
CA GLY A 175 -9.79 6.03 29.15
C GLY A 175 -10.79 6.74 28.22
N GLU A 176 -11.42 7.83 28.68
CA GLU A 176 -12.44 8.59 27.91
C GLU A 176 -11.91 9.14 26.58
N ARG A 177 -10.67 9.64 26.58
CA ARG A 177 -9.94 10.04 25.35
C ARG A 177 -9.65 8.85 24.45
N GLY A 178 -9.53 7.65 25.02
CA GLY A 178 -9.24 6.40 24.33
C GLY A 178 -10.32 6.00 23.34
N HIS A 179 -11.61 6.18 23.65
CA HIS A 179 -12.69 5.82 22.72
C HIS A 179 -12.74 6.72 21.48
N GLN A 180 -12.57 8.04 21.65
CA GLN A 180 -12.51 8.97 20.51
C GLN A 180 -11.24 8.76 19.68
N ALA A 181 -10.08 8.62 20.33
CA ALA A 181 -8.82 8.31 19.67
C ALA A 181 -8.90 6.97 18.90
N ALA A 182 -9.58 5.96 19.47
CA ALA A 182 -9.81 4.68 18.82
C ALA A 182 -10.68 4.84 17.56
N ALA A 183 -11.74 5.63 17.62
CA ALA A 183 -12.58 5.90 16.46
C ALA A 183 -11.79 6.58 15.33
N TYR A 184 -10.94 7.58 15.65
CA TYR A 184 -10.06 8.21 14.67
C TYR A 184 -9.04 7.21 14.09
N MET A 185 -8.44 6.37 14.93
CA MET A 185 -7.51 5.32 14.52
C MET A 185 -8.14 4.34 13.53
N VAL A 186 -9.32 3.81 13.86
CA VAL A 186 -10.06 2.88 13.01
C VAL A 186 -10.51 3.56 11.72
N GLY A 187 -11.02 4.79 11.79
CA GLY A 187 -11.42 5.56 10.62
C GLY A 187 -10.26 5.78 9.64
N MET A 188 -9.09 6.14 10.15
CA MET A 188 -7.89 6.32 9.34
C MET A 188 -7.41 5.00 8.72
N ALA A 189 -7.45 3.90 9.48
CA ALA A 189 -7.09 2.57 8.96
C ALA A 189 -8.04 2.12 7.84
N ILE A 190 -9.36 2.30 8.03
CA ILE A 190 -10.36 2.02 7.00
C ILE A 190 -10.09 2.84 5.76
N TYR A 191 -9.89 4.15 5.91
CA TYR A 191 -9.56 5.04 4.79
C TYR A 191 -8.35 4.54 4.00
N TRP A 192 -7.26 4.21 4.70
CA TRP A 192 -6.02 3.77 4.06
C TRP A 192 -6.19 2.40 3.36
N VAL A 193 -6.88 1.44 3.97
CA VAL A 193 -7.24 0.17 3.32
C VAL A 193 -8.12 0.42 2.09
N MET A 194 -9.07 1.34 2.17
CA MET A 194 -9.94 1.69 1.04
C MET A 194 -9.19 2.31 -0.13
N LEU A 195 -8.07 3.00 0.09
CA LEU A 195 -7.20 3.46 -1.00
C LEU A 195 -6.61 2.28 -1.79
N TYR A 196 -6.18 1.21 -1.10
CA TYR A 196 -5.71 -0.01 -1.76
C TYR A 196 -6.83 -0.76 -2.49
N VAL A 197 -8.03 -0.84 -1.90
CA VAL A 197 -9.21 -1.41 -2.56
C VAL A 197 -9.56 -0.61 -3.82
N ALA A 198 -9.56 0.72 -3.75
CA ALA A 198 -9.85 1.58 -4.90
C ALA A 198 -8.81 1.39 -6.02
N THR A 199 -7.52 1.34 -5.69
CA THR A 199 -6.45 1.03 -6.65
C THR A 199 -6.65 -0.33 -7.28
N THR A 200 -7.02 -1.34 -6.49
CA THR A 200 -7.29 -2.71 -6.97
C THR A 200 -8.42 -2.73 -8.00
N VAL A 201 -9.58 -2.17 -7.65
CA VAL A 201 -10.76 -2.12 -8.53
C VAL A 201 -10.42 -1.40 -9.83
N TRP A 202 -9.68 -0.31 -9.74
CA TRP A 202 -9.28 0.47 -10.89
C TRP A 202 -8.31 -0.30 -11.81
N GLU A 203 -7.31 -0.98 -11.26
CA GLU A 203 -6.38 -1.79 -12.04
C GLU A 203 -7.07 -2.99 -12.70
N ASP A 204 -8.02 -3.63 -12.01
CA ASP A 204 -8.79 -4.75 -12.55
C ASP A 204 -9.65 -4.32 -13.74
N GLN A 205 -10.37 -3.21 -13.61
CA GLN A 205 -11.15 -2.62 -14.70
C GLN A 205 -10.27 -2.23 -15.88
N ALA A 206 -9.10 -1.64 -15.61
CA ALA A 206 -8.20 -1.17 -16.66
C ALA A 206 -7.38 -2.29 -17.33
N ARG A 207 -7.18 -3.44 -16.67
CA ARG A 207 -6.54 -4.64 -17.27
C ARG A 207 -7.53 -5.50 -18.05
N GLY A 208 -8.84 -5.31 -17.86
CA GLY A 208 -9.85 -6.16 -18.50
C GLY A 208 -9.78 -7.60 -18.01
N TYR A 209 -9.37 -7.83 -16.75
CA TYR A 209 -9.44 -9.17 -16.16
C TYR A 209 -10.88 -9.67 -16.30
N PRO A 210 -11.12 -10.86 -16.90
CA PRO A 210 -12.43 -11.45 -16.81
C PRO A 210 -12.71 -11.66 -15.32
N ILE A 211 -13.74 -10.96 -14.81
CA ILE A 211 -14.37 -11.37 -13.56
C ILE A 211 -14.69 -12.84 -13.77
N LYS A 212 -14.14 -13.73 -12.95
CA LYS A 212 -14.47 -15.15 -12.98
C LYS A 212 -15.95 -15.31 -12.62
N SER A 213 -16.83 -15.04 -13.56
CA SER A 213 -18.26 -15.34 -13.53
C SER A 213 -18.75 -15.89 -14.86
N GLU A 214 -17.84 -16.30 -15.75
CA GLU A 214 -18.18 -17.19 -16.84
C GLU A 214 -17.35 -18.47 -16.67
N THR A 215 -18.01 -19.47 -16.07
CA THR A 215 -17.69 -20.87 -16.35
C THR A 215 -17.45 -20.97 -17.85
N PRO A 216 -16.30 -21.49 -18.32
CA PRO A 216 -16.10 -21.70 -19.75
C PRO A 216 -17.28 -22.52 -20.24
N ALA A 217 -18.09 -21.95 -21.15
CA ALA A 217 -19.11 -22.72 -21.83
C ALA A 217 -18.38 -23.93 -22.41
N ALA A 218 -18.71 -25.12 -21.92
CA ALA A 218 -18.07 -26.35 -22.36
C ALA A 218 -18.18 -26.42 -23.88
N ASN A 219 -17.08 -26.12 -24.56
CA ASN A 219 -16.94 -26.35 -25.98
C ASN A 219 -16.86 -27.87 -26.11
N GLY A 220 -18.03 -28.48 -26.26
CA GLY A 220 -18.13 -29.83 -26.77
C GLY A 220 -17.50 -29.83 -28.16
N ASN A 221 -16.23 -30.23 -28.23
CA ASN A 221 -15.66 -31.12 -29.23
C ASN A 221 -14.14 -31.17 -28.99
N GLY A 222 -13.70 -32.31 -28.47
CA GLY A 222 -12.33 -32.54 -28.05
C GLY A 222 -11.32 -32.46 -29.20
N ALA A 223 -10.19 -31.86 -28.90
CA ALA A 223 -8.90 -32.22 -29.47
C ALA A 223 -7.82 -31.84 -28.45
N THR A 224 -7.14 -32.87 -27.96
CA THR A 224 -5.94 -32.80 -27.14
C THR A 224 -4.81 -32.07 -27.86
N ALA A 225 -4.16 -31.12 -27.18
CA ALA A 225 -2.79 -30.72 -27.50
C ALA A 225 -2.04 -30.55 -26.18
N ALA A 226 -1.40 -31.64 -25.76
CA ALA A 226 -0.15 -31.57 -25.03
C ALA A 226 0.89 -30.81 -25.89
N ASP A 227 1.93 -30.30 -25.23
CA ASP A 227 3.06 -29.53 -25.76
C ASP A 227 2.84 -28.02 -25.90
N GLN A 228 3.28 -27.28 -24.88
CA GLN A 228 4.45 -26.39 -25.02
C GLN A 228 4.91 -25.91 -23.63
N VAL A 229 5.71 -26.74 -22.98
CA VAL A 229 6.66 -26.32 -21.95
C VAL A 229 8.04 -26.45 -22.58
N VAL A 230 8.63 -25.33 -23.01
CA VAL A 230 10.05 -25.28 -23.35
C VAL A 230 10.64 -23.93 -22.94
N LYS A 231 11.49 -24.02 -21.90
CA LYS A 231 12.56 -23.12 -21.43
C LYS A 231 12.16 -21.83 -20.72
#